data_AF-T1BKY8-F1
#
_entry.id   AF-T1BKY8-F1
#
_cell.length_a   1.000
_cell.length_b   1.000
_cell.length_c   1.000
_cell.angle_alpha   90.00
_cell.angle_beta   90.00
_cell.angle_gamma   90.00
#
_symmetry.space_group_name_H-M   'P 1'
#
loop_
_entity.id
_entity.type
_entity.pdbx_description
1 polymer ?
#
loop_
_entity_poly.entity_id
_entity_poly.type
_entity_poly.pdbx_seq_one_letter_code
_entity_poly.pdbx_strand_id
1 'polypeptide(L)'
;PAVHHALIDEKDIAALKAKLLGCGLSIAQLVATAWASASTFRGSDKRGGANGARIRLAPQKDWEVNQPVELAKVLAKLEAIQKEFNAAASGGKKVSLADLIVLGGCAAVEAAAKNTGVEIKVPFAPGRSDATQEQTDAAS
;
A
#
# COMPACT_ATOMS: atom_id res chain seq x y z
N PRO A 1 11.34 0.09 9.26
CA PRO A 1 12.64 -0.59 9.48
C PRO A 1 13.55 -0.43 8.27
N ALA A 2 14.84 -0.78 8.37
CA ALA A 2 15.71 -0.83 7.19
C ALA A 2 15.27 -1.96 6.23
N VAL A 3 15.46 -1.75 4.92
CA VAL A 3 15.15 -2.76 3.89
C VAL A 3 16.41 -3.61 3.66
N HIS A 4 16.27 -4.94 3.77
CA HIS A 4 17.38 -5.90 3.64
C HIS A 4 17.14 -6.93 2.51
N HIS A 5 16.31 -6.59 1.54
CA HIS A 5 15.99 -7.43 0.39
C HIS A 5 16.06 -6.62 -0.90
N ALA A 6 16.16 -7.30 -2.04
CA ALA A 6 16.07 -6.63 -3.33
C ALA A 6 14.68 -6.00 -3.49
N LEU A 7 14.63 -4.80 -4.09
CA LEU A 7 13.39 -4.10 -4.39
C LEU A 7 12.78 -4.65 -5.69
N ILE A 8 11.47 -4.48 -5.81
CA ILE A 8 10.74 -4.76 -7.05
C ILE A 8 11.17 -3.81 -8.17
N ASP A 9 11.21 -4.31 -9.41
CA ASP A 9 11.54 -3.53 -10.59
C ASP A 9 10.28 -3.12 -11.39
N GLU A 10 10.45 -2.47 -12.54
CA GLU A 10 9.32 -2.01 -13.36
C GLU A 10 8.39 -3.13 -13.84
N LYS A 11 8.94 -4.34 -14.10
CA LYS A 11 8.13 -5.49 -14.54
C LYS A 11 7.29 -6.01 -13.39
N ASP A 12 7.90 -6.14 -12.22
CA ASP A 12 7.21 -6.52 -10.99
C ASP A 12 6.11 -5.52 -10.64
N ILE A 13 6.40 -4.22 -10.74
CA ILE A 13 5.44 -3.12 -10.50
C ILE A 13 4.24 -3.25 -11.44
N ALA A 14 4.46 -3.43 -12.74
CA ALA A 14 3.38 -3.58 -13.71
C ALA A 14 2.50 -4.82 -13.41
N ALA A 15 3.13 -5.96 -13.11
CA ALA A 15 2.43 -7.20 -12.77
C ALA A 15 1.61 -7.06 -11.48
N LEU A 16 2.18 -6.44 -10.45
CA LEU A 16 1.50 -6.17 -9.18
C LEU A 16 0.30 -5.22 -9.37
N LYS A 17 0.43 -4.15 -10.18
CA LYS A 17 -0.71 -3.27 -10.49
C LYS A 17 -1.86 -4.04 -11.15
N ALA A 18 -1.56 -4.87 -12.14
CA ALA A 18 -2.58 -5.69 -12.80
C ALA A 18 -3.28 -6.63 -11.80
N LYS A 19 -2.50 -7.26 -10.91
CA LYS A 19 -3.04 -8.14 -9.87
C LYS A 19 -3.89 -7.42 -8.84
N LEU A 20 -3.48 -6.21 -8.43
CA LEU A 20 -4.23 -5.35 -7.50
C LEU A 20 -5.59 -4.94 -8.10
N LEU A 21 -5.63 -4.60 -9.39
CA LEU A 21 -6.89 -4.30 -10.09
C LEU A 21 -7.77 -5.54 -10.30
N GLY A 22 -7.17 -6.73 -10.39
CA GLY A 22 -7.87 -8.01 -10.56
C GLY A 22 -8.31 -8.71 -9.27
N CYS A 23 -7.96 -8.20 -8.08
CA CYS A 23 -8.17 -8.94 -6.83
C CYS A 23 -9.58 -8.82 -6.23
N GLY A 24 -10.50 -8.16 -6.94
CA GLY A 24 -11.89 -7.92 -6.52
C GLY A 24 -12.09 -6.70 -5.62
N LEU A 25 -11.05 -5.88 -5.42
CA LEU A 25 -11.18 -4.56 -4.81
C LEU A 25 -11.59 -3.53 -5.86
N SER A 26 -12.49 -2.62 -5.47
CA SER A 26 -12.90 -1.47 -6.26
C SER A 26 -11.82 -0.39 -6.30
N ILE A 27 -11.90 0.46 -7.33
CA ILE A 27 -11.07 1.67 -7.46
C ILE A 27 -11.18 2.53 -6.18
N ALA A 28 -12.39 2.72 -5.66
CA ALA A 28 -12.62 3.54 -4.47
C ALA A 28 -11.92 2.98 -3.22
N GLN A 29 -11.98 1.66 -2.99
CA GLN A 29 -11.31 1.01 -1.86
C GLN A 29 -9.78 1.19 -1.91
N LEU A 30 -9.19 1.01 -3.09
CA LEU A 30 -7.75 1.16 -3.28
C LEU A 30 -7.29 2.62 -3.08
N VAL A 31 -8.02 3.58 -3.66
CA VAL A 31 -7.74 5.02 -3.49
C VAL A 31 -7.90 5.43 -2.02
N ALA A 32 -9.02 5.06 -1.37
CA ALA A 32 -9.29 5.42 0.01
C ALA A 32 -8.23 4.87 0.97
N THR A 33 -7.81 3.62 0.78
CA THR A 33 -6.79 2.99 1.63
C THR A 33 -5.41 3.63 1.45
N ALA A 34 -5.03 3.94 0.21
CA ALA A 34 -3.79 4.67 -0.07
C ALA A 34 -3.81 6.08 0.54
N TRP A 35 -4.94 6.78 0.44
CA TRP A 35 -5.13 8.10 1.04
C TRP A 35 -5.07 8.05 2.57
N ALA A 36 -5.83 7.16 3.21
CA ALA A 36 -5.83 6.98 4.65
C ALA A 36 -4.42 6.69 5.19
N SER A 37 -3.60 5.95 4.44
CA SER A 37 -2.23 5.66 4.83
C SER A 37 -1.31 6.88 4.69
N ALA A 38 -1.38 7.59 3.57
CA ALA A 38 -0.46 8.70 3.26
C ALA A 38 -0.83 10.02 3.96
N SER A 39 -2.12 10.30 4.14
CA SER A 39 -2.64 11.58 4.64
C SER A 39 -2.35 11.86 6.11
N THR A 40 -1.84 10.88 6.85
CA THR A 40 -1.35 11.09 8.23
C THR A 40 -0.06 11.90 8.29
N PHE A 41 0.63 12.09 7.15
CA PHE A 41 1.83 12.90 7.10
C PHE A 41 1.55 14.36 7.42
N ARG A 42 2.35 14.93 8.32
CA ARG A 42 2.29 16.36 8.67
C ARG A 42 3.66 17.01 8.50
N GLY A 43 3.71 18.03 7.65
CA GLY A 43 4.97 18.70 7.29
C GLY A 43 5.65 19.45 8.44
N SER A 44 4.91 19.79 9.51
CA SER A 44 5.41 20.53 10.67
C SER A 44 6.50 19.77 11.43
N ASP A 45 6.27 18.50 11.75
CA ASP A 45 7.21 17.65 12.49
C ASP A 45 7.67 16.41 11.72
N LYS A 46 7.24 16.28 10.45
CA LYS A 46 7.59 15.18 9.53
C LYS A 46 7.16 13.80 10.00
N ARG A 47 6.20 13.72 10.94
CA ARG A 47 5.61 12.44 11.37
C ARG A 47 4.49 12.01 10.41
N GLY A 48 4.13 10.73 10.49
CA GLY A 48 3.08 10.11 9.68
C GLY A 48 3.53 9.74 8.26
N GLY A 49 2.55 9.48 7.40
CA GLY A 49 2.74 9.03 6.03
C GLY A 49 2.67 7.51 5.87
N ALA A 50 2.72 7.06 4.61
CA ALA A 50 2.47 5.66 4.27
C ALA A 50 3.63 4.70 4.61
N ASN A 51 4.85 5.22 4.80
CA ASN A 51 5.99 4.37 5.15
C ASN A 51 5.81 3.77 6.56
N GLY A 52 6.05 2.47 6.70
CA GLY A 52 5.76 1.70 7.90
C GLY A 52 4.45 0.91 7.81
N ALA A 53 3.56 1.21 6.86
CA ALA A 53 2.21 0.63 6.78
C ALA A 53 1.48 0.63 8.13
N ARG A 54 1.63 1.71 8.90
CA ARG A 54 1.05 1.83 10.26
C ARG A 54 -0.47 1.87 10.25
N ILE A 55 -1.09 2.09 9.09
CA ILE A 55 -2.53 1.98 8.92
C ILE A 55 -3.08 0.60 9.31
N ARG A 56 -2.27 -0.47 9.23
CA ARG A 56 -2.67 -1.83 9.68
C ARG A 56 -2.47 -2.07 11.18
N LEU A 57 -1.88 -1.11 11.90
CA LEU A 57 -1.50 -1.23 13.30
C LEU A 57 -2.41 -0.36 14.17
N ALA A 58 -2.44 -0.65 15.47
CA ALA A 58 -3.09 0.25 16.42
C ALA A 58 -2.25 1.53 16.59
N PRO A 59 -2.88 2.72 16.70
CA PRO A 59 -4.34 2.92 16.76
C PRO A 59 -5.01 3.11 15.38
N GLN A 60 -4.24 3.30 14.30
CA GLN A 60 -4.78 3.73 13.00
C GLN A 60 -5.80 2.77 12.39
N LYS A 61 -5.62 1.46 12.57
CA LYS A 61 -6.56 0.45 12.05
C LYS A 61 -7.95 0.55 12.68
N ASP A 62 -8.06 1.18 13.85
CA ASP A 62 -9.29 1.29 14.65
C ASP A 62 -9.90 2.71 14.58
N TRP A 63 -9.26 3.66 13.89
CA TRP A 63 -9.81 5.00 13.72
C TRP A 63 -11.09 4.96 12.87
N GLU A 64 -12.16 5.58 13.35
CA GLU A 64 -13.47 5.62 12.67
C GLU A 64 -13.36 6.15 11.23
N VAL A 65 -12.55 7.20 11.01
CA VAL A 65 -12.32 7.80 9.69
C VAL A 65 -11.74 6.82 8.67
N ASN A 66 -11.03 5.79 9.14
CA ASN A 66 -10.44 4.76 8.29
C ASN A 66 -11.39 3.61 7.98
N GLN A 67 -12.63 3.64 8.48
CA GLN A 67 -13.65 2.60 8.27
C GLN A 67 -13.11 1.19 8.58
N PRO A 68 -12.85 0.85 9.87
CA PRO A 68 -12.04 -0.31 10.27
C PRO A 68 -12.45 -1.65 9.62
N VAL A 69 -13.75 -1.90 9.50
CA VAL A 69 -14.29 -3.13 8.88
C VAL A 69 -13.92 -3.22 7.40
N GLU A 70 -13.98 -2.09 6.69
CA GLU A 70 -13.68 -2.03 5.26
C GLU A 70 -12.18 -2.06 5.01
N LEU A 71 -11.42 -1.28 5.79
CA LEU A 71 -9.97 -1.31 5.78
C LEU A 71 -9.42 -2.73 6.01
N ALA A 72 -9.97 -3.47 6.97
CA ALA A 72 -9.54 -4.85 7.24
C ALA A 72 -9.71 -5.77 6.03
N LYS A 73 -10.80 -5.65 5.25
CA LYS A 73 -11.00 -6.42 4.02
C LYS A 73 -9.95 -6.08 2.97
N VAL A 74 -9.68 -4.80 2.78
CA VAL A 74 -8.67 -4.32 1.82
C VAL A 74 -7.29 -4.84 2.21
N LEU A 75 -6.88 -4.64 3.46
CA LEU A 75 -5.58 -5.08 3.96
C LEU A 75 -5.40 -6.59 3.83
N ALA A 76 -6.43 -7.39 4.12
CA ALA A 76 -6.36 -8.85 3.95
C ALA A 76 -6.08 -9.26 2.49
N LYS A 77 -6.67 -8.57 1.50
CA LYS A 77 -6.39 -8.82 0.08
C LYS A 77 -4.98 -8.40 -0.30
N LEU A 78 -4.52 -7.23 0.16
CA LEU A 78 -3.16 -6.75 -0.10
C LEU A 78 -2.10 -7.67 0.53
N GLU A 79 -2.34 -8.16 1.75
CA GLU A 79 -1.47 -9.13 2.43
C GLU A 79 -1.41 -10.47 1.70
N ALA A 80 -2.53 -10.96 1.16
CA ALA A 80 -2.54 -12.17 0.35
C ALA A 80 -1.67 -12.01 -0.91
N ILE A 81 -1.80 -10.87 -1.60
CA ILE A 81 -0.97 -10.55 -2.78
C ILE A 81 0.50 -10.44 -2.39
N GLN A 82 0.81 -9.80 -1.25
CA GLN A 82 2.16 -9.68 -0.72
C GLN A 82 2.79 -11.05 -0.49
N LYS A 83 2.09 -11.92 0.22
CA LYS A 83 2.55 -13.28 0.55
C LYS A 83 2.81 -14.08 -0.71
N GLU A 84 1.89 -14.06 -1.67
CA GLU A 84 2.03 -14.79 -2.92
C GLU A 84 3.22 -14.27 -3.75
N PHE A 85 3.37 -12.96 -3.90
CA PHE A 85 4.50 -12.37 -4.60
C PHE A 85 5.83 -12.74 -3.91
N ASN A 86 5.93 -12.54 -2.59
CA ASN A 86 7.16 -12.78 -1.85
C ASN A 86 7.55 -14.27 -1.80
N ALA A 87 6.59 -15.20 -1.95
CA ALA A 87 6.86 -16.63 -2.03
C ALA A 87 7.30 -17.07 -3.44
N ALA A 88 6.77 -16.43 -4.49
CA ALA A 88 7.09 -16.77 -5.88
C ALA A 88 8.29 -16.00 -6.44
N ALA A 89 8.64 -14.86 -5.84
CA ALA A 89 9.71 -13.99 -6.32
C ALA A 89 11.07 -14.66 -6.22
N SER A 90 11.82 -14.64 -7.32
CA SER A 90 13.21 -15.07 -7.38
C SER A 90 14.18 -13.92 -7.11
N GLY A 91 15.45 -14.23 -6.88
CA GLY A 91 16.49 -13.22 -6.68
C GLY A 91 16.39 -12.45 -5.35
N GLY A 92 15.70 -13.02 -4.36
CA GLY A 92 15.55 -12.41 -3.02
C GLY A 92 14.70 -11.13 -3.02
N LYS A 93 13.97 -10.87 -4.09
CA LYS A 93 13.04 -9.72 -4.17
C LYS A 93 11.88 -9.92 -3.22
N LYS A 94 11.47 -8.83 -2.57
CA LYS A 94 10.24 -8.76 -1.79
C LYS A 94 9.57 -7.41 -1.96
N VAL A 95 8.27 -7.38 -1.74
CA VAL A 95 7.47 -6.15 -1.65
C VAL A 95 6.91 -6.01 -0.24
N SER A 96 6.93 -4.78 0.28
CA SER A 96 6.29 -4.43 1.55
C SER A 96 4.80 -4.17 1.34
N LEU A 97 4.01 -4.31 2.41
CA LEU A 97 2.61 -3.94 2.39
C LEU A 97 2.46 -2.43 2.25
N ALA A 98 3.38 -1.66 2.84
CA ALA A 98 3.47 -0.21 2.67
C ALA A 98 3.57 0.20 1.20
N ASP A 99 4.40 -0.51 0.42
CA ASP A 99 4.49 -0.26 -1.02
C ASP A 99 3.25 -0.75 -1.77
N LEU A 100 2.65 -1.89 -1.41
CA LEU A 100 1.42 -2.37 -2.05
C LEU A 100 0.22 -1.46 -1.82
N ILE A 101 0.08 -0.84 -0.65
CA ILE A 101 -0.98 0.13 -0.37
C ILE A 101 -0.88 1.32 -1.32
N VAL A 102 0.33 1.90 -1.46
CA VAL A 102 0.56 3.04 -2.35
C VAL A 102 0.43 2.62 -3.81
N LEU A 103 0.99 1.47 -4.20
CA LEU A 103 0.91 0.95 -5.55
C LEU A 103 -0.53 0.66 -5.98
N GLY A 104 -1.36 0.16 -5.06
CA GLY A 104 -2.79 -0.04 -5.27
C GLY A 104 -3.52 1.27 -5.55
N GLY A 105 -3.23 2.32 -4.78
CA GLY A 105 -3.72 3.68 -5.05
C GLY A 105 -3.30 4.19 -6.44
N CYS A 106 -2.02 4.03 -6.81
CA CYS A 106 -1.53 4.39 -8.14
C CYS A 106 -2.27 3.64 -9.26
N ALA A 107 -2.40 2.32 -9.13
CA ALA A 107 -3.10 1.49 -10.11
C ALA A 107 -4.57 1.91 -10.27
N ALA A 108 -5.24 2.22 -9.15
CA ALA A 108 -6.63 2.65 -9.15
C ALA A 108 -6.81 4.02 -9.82
N VAL A 109 -5.90 4.97 -9.62
CA VAL A 109 -5.91 6.27 -10.31
C VAL A 109 -5.70 6.10 -11.81
N GLU A 110 -4.74 5.26 -12.22
CA GLU A 110 -4.52 4.93 -13.65
C GLU A 110 -5.76 4.29 -14.27
N ALA A 111 -6.39 3.33 -13.58
CA ALA A 111 -7.61 2.69 -14.03
C ALA A 111 -8.78 3.68 -14.13
N ALA A 112 -8.94 4.59 -13.16
CA ALA A 112 -9.97 5.62 -13.18
C ALA A 112 -9.81 6.57 -14.37
N ALA A 113 -8.59 7.03 -14.65
CA ALA A 113 -8.30 7.85 -15.82
C ALA A 113 -8.61 7.10 -17.12
N LYS A 114 -8.19 5.82 -17.21
CA LYS A 114 -8.44 4.97 -18.38
C LYS A 114 -9.93 4.78 -18.66
N ASN A 115 -10.77 4.65 -17.63
CA ASN A 115 -12.23 4.56 -17.78
C ASN A 115 -12.85 5.82 -18.42
N THR A 116 -12.14 6.94 -18.40
CA THR A 116 -12.54 8.20 -19.07
C THR A 116 -11.86 8.40 -20.42
N GLY A 117 -11.13 7.40 -20.92
CA GLY A 117 -10.39 7.47 -22.18
C GLY A 117 -9.02 8.15 -22.07
N VAL A 118 -8.53 8.44 -20.86
CA VAL A 118 -7.24 9.09 -20.64
C VAL A 118 -6.23 8.06 -20.14
N GLU A 119 -5.13 7.88 -20.86
CA GLU A 119 -4.03 7.03 -20.43
C GLU A 119 -2.97 7.85 -19.71
N ILE A 120 -2.71 7.49 -18.45
CA ILE A 120 -1.67 8.11 -17.61
C ILE A 120 -0.82 7.02 -16.97
N LYS A 121 0.42 7.39 -16.63
CA LYS A 121 1.30 6.59 -15.78
C LYS A 121 1.57 7.38 -14.51
N VAL A 122 1.07 6.89 -13.38
CA VAL A 122 1.33 7.45 -12.06
C VAL A 122 2.71 6.97 -11.60
N PRO A 123 3.66 7.90 -11.31
CA PRO A 123 4.98 7.54 -10.82
C PRO A 123 4.91 6.76 -9.50
N PHE A 124 5.77 5.75 -9.37
CA PHE A 124 5.87 4.93 -8.18
C PHE A 124 7.33 4.64 -7.86
N ALA A 125 7.70 4.81 -6.59
CA ALA A 125 9.03 4.50 -6.09
C ALA A 125 8.91 3.47 -4.95
N PRO A 126 9.47 2.25 -5.11
CA PRO A 126 9.50 1.24 -4.05
C PRO A 126 10.55 1.58 -3.00
N GLY A 127 10.49 0.89 -1.87
CA GLY A 127 11.44 1.02 -0.76
C GLY A 127 10.82 1.41 0.57
N ARG A 128 9.48 1.51 0.65
CA ARG A 128 8.81 1.58 1.95
C ARG A 128 8.97 0.24 2.66
N SER A 129 8.99 0.27 3.98
CA SER A 129 9.06 -0.93 4.81
C SER A 129 7.87 -1.05 5.73
N ASP A 130 7.65 -2.26 6.25
CA ASP A 130 6.56 -2.54 7.18
C ASP A 130 7.08 -2.43 8.62
N ALA A 131 6.56 -1.49 9.40
CA ALA A 131 6.86 -1.38 10.83
C ALA A 131 6.09 -2.43 11.63
N THR A 132 6.57 -2.79 12.82
CA THR A 132 5.83 -3.64 13.76
C THR A 132 5.06 -2.81 14.78
N GLN A 133 4.20 -3.46 15.57
CA GLN A 133 3.45 -2.77 16.62
C GLN A 133 4.39 -2.24 17.71
N GLU A 134 5.46 -2.96 18.03
CA GLU A 134 6.48 -2.55 19.01
C GLU A 134 7.29 -1.33 18.53
N GLN A 135 7.36 -1.12 17.21
CA GLN A 135 7.96 0.06 16.57
C GLN A 135 6.97 1.22 16.42
N THR A 136 5.79 1.13 17.04
CA THR A 136 4.69 2.08 16.90
C THR A 136 4.18 2.49 18.27
N ASP A 137 4.39 3.75 18.62
CA ASP A 137 3.81 4.34 19.82
C ASP A 137 2.30 4.49 19.65
N ALA A 138 1.53 3.80 20.51
CA ALA A 138 0.08 3.79 20.47
C ALA A 138 -0.56 5.06 21.05
N ALA A 139 0.19 5.89 21.79
CA ALA A 139 -0.30 7.09 22.47
C ALA A 139 -0.24 8.38 21.63
N SER A 140 0.07 8.25 20.33
CA SER A 140 0.40 9.36 19.43
C SER A 140 -0.75 9.87 18.56
#